data_AF-A0AAU6MU92-F1
#
_entry.id   AF-A0AAU6MU92-F1
#
_cell.length_a   1.000
_cell.length_b   1.000
_cell.length_c   1.000
_cell.angle_alpha   90.00
_cell.angle_beta   90.00
_cell.angle_gamma   90.00
#
_symmetry.space_group_name_H-M   'P 1'
#
loop_
_entity.id
_entity.type
_entity.pdbx_description
1 polymer ?
#
loop_
_entity_poly.entity_id
_entity_poly.type
_entity_poly.pdbx_seq_one_letter_code
_entity_poly.pdbx_strand_id
1 'polypeptide(L)'
;MHLRFDPDEWRPSEPGSYRKQPTDRLQPETLIVWQRQPYRVIEVRELQHANWPKKYREAWTNHGMPDPDAWNYRPRVIVVRHEEQPQTKPLHMVGPNSATWHVLPEHYAICRLCRELPPCRHVHNEAIMDRASSHMAEQMAILPGACHACREPITKRQKTFTFPGTNLIRPDLGDDSAVFHLRSTCAGPRTSYDNRWAAAEPGRTRFFFCEGTLVTHHDGSKECDNTDCIAKGGHAEFVDHRVKVWHHPGDLALSAFPTDMAVPHCWCLSVAV
;
A
#
# COMPACT_ATOMS: atom_id res chain seq x y z
N MET A 1 -9.26 22.77 -13.46
CA MET A 1 -8.17 22.13 -12.70
C MET A 1 -8.81 21.19 -11.69
N HIS A 2 -8.99 19.91 -12.04
CA HIS A 2 -9.59 18.93 -11.14
C HIS A 2 -8.53 18.50 -10.12
N LEU A 3 -8.61 19.05 -8.92
CA LEU A 3 -7.91 18.51 -7.76
C LEU A 3 -8.37 17.06 -7.59
N ARG A 4 -7.46 16.10 -7.75
CA ARG A 4 -7.68 14.73 -7.29
C ARG A 4 -7.70 14.78 -5.75
N PHE A 5 -8.87 15.06 -5.19
CA PHE A 5 -9.14 14.83 -3.79
C PHE A 5 -8.95 13.32 -3.55
N ASP A 6 -7.96 12.97 -2.74
CA ASP A 6 -7.80 11.62 -2.23
C ASP A 6 -8.56 11.54 -0.90
N PRO A 7 -9.72 10.86 -0.85
CA PRO A 7 -10.45 10.68 0.41
C PRO A 7 -9.65 9.87 1.43
N ASP A 8 -8.61 9.13 1.01
CA ASP A 8 -7.84 8.24 1.89
C ASP A 8 -6.67 8.98 2.56
N GLU A 9 -6.27 10.14 2.03
CA GLU A 9 -5.24 11.01 2.62
C GLU A 9 -5.76 12.43 2.77
N TRP A 10 -6.01 12.87 4.00
CA TRP A 10 -6.32 14.26 4.23
C TRP A 10 -5.15 15.15 3.82
N ARG A 11 -5.41 16.08 2.91
CA ARG A 11 -4.49 17.14 2.52
C ARG A 11 -5.24 18.48 2.56
N PRO A 12 -4.58 19.57 2.96
CA PRO A 12 -5.21 20.89 2.88
C PRO A 12 -5.63 21.15 1.42
N SER A 13 -6.87 21.60 1.22
CA SER A 13 -7.51 21.64 -0.11
C SER A 13 -7.02 22.75 -1.03
N GLU A 14 -6.21 23.68 -0.54
CA GLU A 14 -5.73 24.83 -1.32
C GLU A 14 -4.34 24.56 -1.91
N PRO A 15 -4.24 24.22 -3.22
CA PRO A 15 -2.94 24.08 -3.88
C PRO A 15 -2.18 25.41 -3.83
N GLY A 16 -0.99 25.39 -3.24
CA GLY A 16 -0.10 26.55 -3.13
C GLY A 16 -0.21 27.34 -1.83
N SER A 17 -1.21 27.06 -0.96
CA SER A 17 -1.31 27.78 0.32
C SER A 17 -0.40 27.20 1.39
N TYR A 18 -0.02 25.93 1.30
CA TYR A 18 0.85 25.28 2.28
C TYR A 18 2.14 24.76 1.65
N ARG A 19 3.21 24.74 2.44
CA ARG A 19 4.50 24.13 2.08
C ARG A 19 4.80 22.96 3.00
N LYS A 20 5.39 21.89 2.45
CA LYS A 20 5.93 20.80 3.26
C LYS A 20 7.30 21.18 3.77
N GLN A 21 7.53 21.10 5.08
CA GLN A 21 8.84 21.35 5.68
C GLN A 21 9.24 20.21 6.62
N PRO A 22 10.51 19.74 6.55
CA PRO A 22 11.05 18.82 7.54
C PRO A 22 11.19 19.49 8.91
N THR A 23 11.27 18.67 9.96
CA THR A 23 11.28 19.15 11.36
C THR A 23 12.48 20.03 11.67
N ASP A 24 13.64 19.76 11.09
CA ASP A 24 14.86 20.57 11.25
C ASP A 24 14.75 21.99 10.70
N ARG A 25 13.83 22.23 9.77
CA ARG A 25 13.60 23.55 9.17
C ARG A 25 12.46 24.32 9.82
N LEU A 26 11.72 23.71 10.75
CA LEU A 26 10.69 24.42 11.49
C LEU A 26 11.31 25.47 12.40
N GLN A 27 10.80 26.69 12.32
CA GLN A 27 11.21 27.82 13.16
C GLN A 27 10.10 28.13 14.18
N PRO A 28 10.45 28.70 15.34
CA PRO A 28 9.46 29.36 16.21
C PRO A 28 8.58 30.32 15.40
N GLU A 29 7.33 30.49 15.86
CA GLU A 29 6.28 31.28 15.21
C GLU A 29 5.75 30.73 13.87
N THR A 30 6.30 29.61 13.37
CA THR A 30 5.74 28.93 12.19
C THR A 30 4.38 28.33 12.51
N LEU A 31 3.39 28.56 11.65
CA LEU A 31 2.10 27.89 11.71
C LEU A 31 2.16 26.53 11.02
N ILE A 32 1.86 25.47 11.75
CA ILE A 32 1.82 24.10 11.25
C ILE A 32 0.42 23.50 11.39
N VAL A 33 0.16 22.45 10.62
CA VAL A 33 -1.05 21.66 10.76
C VAL A 33 -0.82 20.47 11.68
N TRP A 34 -1.68 20.31 12.68
CA TRP A 34 -1.79 19.09 13.47
C TRP A 34 -3.25 18.75 13.71
N GLN A 35 -3.65 17.49 13.46
CA GLN A 35 -5.05 17.05 13.63
C GLN A 35 -6.06 17.96 12.91
N ARG A 36 -5.72 18.43 11.70
CA ARG A 36 -6.54 19.35 10.87
C ARG A 36 -6.79 20.71 11.52
N GLN A 37 -5.99 21.11 12.50
CA GLN A 37 -6.06 22.41 13.16
C GLN A 37 -4.72 23.16 13.07
N PRO A 38 -4.76 24.50 13.13
CA PRO A 38 -3.56 25.34 13.10
C PRO A 38 -2.90 25.39 14.50
N TYR A 39 -1.60 25.11 14.53
CA TYR A 39 -0.77 25.23 15.71
C TYR A 39 0.45 26.09 15.42
N ARG A 40 0.79 26.96 16.36
CA ARG A 40 1.99 27.78 16.30
C ARG A 40 3.14 27.08 16.99
N VAL A 41 4.27 26.96 16.30
CA VAL A 41 5.50 26.40 16.85
C VAL A 41 6.07 27.39 17.88
N ILE A 42 6.30 26.91 19.09
CA ILE A 42 6.98 27.66 20.15
C ILE A 42 8.45 27.32 20.16
N GLU A 43 8.76 26.03 20.09
CA GLU A 43 10.13 25.52 20.27
C GLU A 43 10.32 24.25 19.44
N VAL A 44 11.49 24.15 18.83
CA VAL A 44 11.98 22.90 18.23
C VAL A 44 13.38 22.67 18.76
N ARG A 45 13.59 21.55 19.46
CA ARG A 45 14.90 21.20 19.99
C ARG A 45 15.22 19.73 19.80
N GLU A 46 16.49 19.45 19.61
CA GLU A 46 16.97 18.08 19.51
C GLU A 46 17.08 17.42 20.89
N LEU A 47 16.75 16.13 20.97
CA LEU A 47 17.05 15.35 22.17
C LEU A 47 18.47 14.81 22.08
N GLN A 48 19.25 15.02 23.14
CA GLN A 48 20.55 14.39 23.30
C GLN A 48 20.43 12.86 23.22
N HIS A 49 21.40 12.20 22.59
CA HIS A 49 21.40 10.74 22.38
C HIS A 49 21.13 9.94 23.66
N ALA A 50 21.74 10.35 24.79
CA ALA A 50 21.51 9.72 26.09
C ALA A 50 20.03 9.70 26.52
N ASN A 51 19.26 10.68 26.08
CA ASN A 51 17.85 10.90 26.44
C ASN A 51 16.87 10.43 25.35
N TRP A 52 17.33 9.67 24.35
CA TRP A 52 16.45 9.17 23.31
C TRP A 52 15.40 8.19 23.89
N PRO A 53 14.11 8.35 23.55
CA PRO A 53 13.08 7.40 23.94
C PRO A 53 13.40 6.00 23.42
N LYS A 54 12.97 4.96 24.14
CA LYS A 54 13.25 3.54 23.83
C LYS A 54 13.04 3.20 22.35
N LYS A 55 11.90 3.61 21.77
CA LYS A 55 11.56 3.36 20.36
C LYS A 55 12.60 3.90 19.36
N TYR A 56 13.22 5.05 19.65
CA TYR A 56 14.23 5.65 18.78
C TYR A 56 15.58 4.96 18.96
N ARG A 57 15.92 4.51 20.18
CA ARG A 57 17.13 3.71 20.41
C ARG A 57 17.07 2.35 19.71
N GLU A 58 15.91 1.68 19.76
CA GLU A 58 15.69 0.42 19.05
C GLU A 58 15.77 0.61 17.53
N ALA A 59 15.10 1.64 17.01
CA ALA A 59 15.18 1.98 15.59
C ALA A 59 16.64 2.28 15.17
N TRP A 60 17.41 3.00 16.00
CA TRP A 60 18.81 3.30 15.74
C TRP A 60 19.68 2.04 15.65
N THR A 61 19.52 1.12 16.61
CA THR A 61 20.18 -0.20 16.59
C THR A 61 19.82 -0.99 15.34
N ASN A 62 18.54 -1.03 14.96
CA ASN A 62 18.07 -1.76 13.78
C ASN A 62 18.63 -1.19 12.46
N HIS A 63 19.05 0.08 12.45
CA HIS A 63 19.71 0.73 11.31
C HIS A 63 21.24 0.60 11.33
N GLY A 64 21.79 -0.25 12.21
CA GLY A 64 23.23 -0.49 12.30
C GLY A 64 23.99 0.59 13.06
N MET A 65 23.33 1.28 14.00
CA MET A 65 23.94 2.30 14.87
C MET A 65 24.70 3.40 14.08
N PRO A 66 24.04 4.10 13.14
CA PRO A 66 24.68 5.19 12.39
C PRO A 66 25.12 6.33 13.32
N ASP A 67 25.96 7.25 12.84
CA ASP A 67 26.31 8.47 13.59
C ASP A 67 25.04 9.18 14.11
N PRO A 68 24.85 9.32 15.44
CA PRO A 68 23.64 9.88 16.02
C PRO A 68 23.28 11.28 15.51
N ASP A 69 24.28 12.12 15.23
CA ASP A 69 24.08 13.52 14.82
C ASP A 69 23.66 13.60 13.34
N ALA A 70 24.18 12.70 12.50
CA ALA A 70 23.82 12.60 11.08
C ALA A 70 22.55 11.77 10.83
N TRP A 71 22.04 11.05 11.82
CA TRP A 71 20.91 10.14 11.64
C TRP A 71 19.59 10.90 11.40
N ASN A 72 18.97 10.67 10.23
CA ASN A 72 17.74 11.37 9.82
C ASN A 72 16.50 11.04 10.66
N TYR A 73 16.53 9.98 11.47
CA TYR A 73 15.43 9.62 12.37
C TYR A 73 15.67 10.05 13.81
N ARG A 74 16.75 10.79 14.09
CA ARG A 74 17.03 11.29 15.44
C ARG A 74 15.85 12.12 15.98
N PRO A 75 15.46 11.94 17.25
CA PRO A 75 14.26 12.54 17.79
C PRO A 75 14.44 14.03 18.12
N ARG A 76 13.42 14.82 17.74
CA ARG A 76 13.27 16.22 18.11
C ARG A 76 11.99 16.42 18.92
N VAL A 77 12.07 17.27 19.95
CA VAL A 77 10.92 17.79 20.67
C VAL A 77 10.39 18.99 19.91
N ILE A 78 9.10 18.99 19.66
CA ILE A 78 8.37 20.07 18.99
C ILE A 78 7.29 20.50 19.96
N VAL A 79 7.39 21.75 20.43
CA VAL A 79 6.41 22.35 21.34
C VAL A 79 5.55 23.30 20.53
N VAL A 80 4.25 23.08 20.59
CA VAL A 80 3.28 23.84 19.80
C VAL A 80 2.11 24.31 20.64
N ARG A 81 1.46 25.38 20.22
CA ARG A 81 0.28 25.93 20.88
C ARG A 81 -0.84 26.14 19.88
N HIS A 82 -2.07 25.88 20.29
CA HIS A 82 -3.23 26.06 19.43
C HIS A 82 -3.39 27.54 19.06
N GLU A 83 -3.56 27.84 17.77
CA GLU A 83 -3.58 29.23 17.29
C GLU A 83 -4.82 29.99 17.79
N GLU A 84 -6.01 29.41 17.66
CA GLU A 84 -7.24 30.06 18.16
C GLU A 84 -7.42 29.98 19.68
N GLN A 85 -6.57 29.24 20.41
CA GLN A 85 -6.73 29.01 21.85
C GLN A 85 -5.38 29.14 22.58
N PRO A 86 -4.76 30.33 22.56
CA PRO A 86 -3.39 30.52 23.05
C PRO A 86 -3.24 30.35 24.58
N GLN A 87 -4.33 30.30 25.33
CA GLN A 87 -4.30 30.04 26.78
C GLN A 87 -4.24 28.55 27.11
N THR A 88 -4.43 27.68 26.12
CA THR A 88 -4.35 26.23 26.33
C THR A 88 -2.90 25.79 26.56
N LYS A 89 -2.74 24.73 27.36
CA LYS A 89 -1.42 24.15 27.64
C LYS A 89 -0.73 23.76 26.32
N PRO A 90 0.53 24.15 26.10
CA PRO A 90 1.27 23.73 24.92
C PRO A 90 1.33 22.21 24.79
N LEU A 91 1.23 21.74 23.55
CA LEU A 91 1.39 20.35 23.18
C LEU A 91 2.87 20.06 22.94
N HIS A 92 3.39 19.03 23.61
CA HIS A 92 4.75 18.54 23.45
C HIS A 92 4.74 17.26 22.63
N MET A 93 5.35 17.30 21.45
CA MET A 93 5.43 16.16 20.53
C MET A 93 6.89 15.75 20.36
N VAL A 94 7.11 14.46 20.06
CA VAL A 94 8.45 13.93 19.72
C VAL A 94 8.38 13.21 18.38
N GLY A 95 9.01 13.80 17.36
CA GLY A 95 9.07 13.27 15.99
C GLY A 95 10.51 13.09 15.49
N PRO A 96 10.74 12.27 14.45
CA PRO A 96 12.04 12.18 13.82
C PRO A 96 12.40 13.50 13.10
N ASN A 97 13.69 13.77 12.95
CA ASN A 97 14.20 14.92 12.19
C ASN A 97 13.61 15.02 10.77
N SER A 98 13.44 13.87 10.11
CA SER A 98 12.85 13.74 8.77
C SER A 98 11.33 13.87 8.70
N ALA A 99 10.62 13.98 9.83
CA ALA A 99 9.17 14.16 9.82
C ALA A 99 8.81 15.45 9.08
N THR A 100 7.85 15.33 8.15
CA THR A 100 7.41 16.41 7.29
C THR A 100 6.10 16.99 7.80
N TRP A 101 6.05 18.32 7.89
CA TRP A 101 4.93 19.09 8.39
C TRP A 101 4.32 19.94 7.28
N HIS A 102 3.00 20.09 7.31
CA HIS A 102 2.31 21.09 6.50
C HIS A 102 2.39 22.43 7.22
N VAL A 103 3.06 23.40 6.60
CA VAL A 103 3.20 24.77 7.10
C VAL A 103 2.17 25.64 6.40
N LEU A 104 1.38 26.35 7.21
CA LEU A 104 0.33 27.24 6.75
C LEU A 104 0.89 28.64 6.42
N PRO A 105 0.23 29.38 5.52
CA PRO A 105 0.50 30.78 5.31
C PRO A 105 -0.12 31.59 6.45
N GLU A 106 0.16 32.90 6.49
CA GLU A 106 -0.43 33.80 7.48
C GLU A 106 -1.97 33.84 7.39
N HIS A 107 -2.50 33.85 6.17
CA HIS A 107 -3.95 33.87 5.90
C HIS A 107 -4.41 32.49 5.40
N TYR A 108 -5.18 31.78 6.21
CA TYR A 108 -5.70 30.45 5.88
C TYR A 108 -7.20 30.35 6.16
N ALA A 109 -7.87 29.50 5.39
CA ALA A 109 -9.28 29.21 5.59
C ALA A 109 -9.51 28.20 6.71
N ILE A 110 -10.61 28.37 7.45
CA ILE A 110 -11.12 27.40 8.42
C ILE A 110 -12.62 27.18 8.18
N CYS A 111 -13.11 26.00 8.52
CA CYS A 111 -14.53 25.74 8.54
C CYS A 111 -15.18 26.52 9.68
N ARG A 112 -16.18 27.36 9.37
CA ARG A 112 -16.91 28.15 10.36
C ARG A 112 -17.57 27.30 11.45
N LEU A 113 -18.04 26.09 11.10
CA LEU A 113 -18.82 25.24 12.00
C LEU A 113 -17.93 24.43 12.95
N CYS A 114 -16.89 23.76 12.42
CA CYS A 114 -16.05 22.85 13.20
C CYS A 114 -14.65 23.39 13.54
N ARG A 115 -14.28 24.56 13.01
CA ARG A 115 -12.97 25.20 13.21
C ARG A 115 -11.76 24.39 12.74
N GLU A 116 -11.98 23.38 11.89
CA GLU A 116 -10.91 22.63 11.23
C GLU A 116 -10.53 23.26 9.88
N LEU A 117 -9.30 23.02 9.44
CA LEU A 117 -8.81 23.38 8.12
C LEU A 117 -9.55 22.58 7.03
N PRO A 118 -9.85 23.19 5.87
CA PRO A 118 -10.51 22.51 4.78
C PRO A 118 -9.56 21.48 4.10
N PRO A 119 -10.09 20.31 3.67
CA PRO A 119 -11.46 19.85 3.88
C PRO A 119 -11.65 19.41 5.34
N CYS A 120 -12.66 19.94 6.03
CA CYS A 120 -12.90 19.52 7.40
C CYS A 120 -13.30 18.04 7.46
N ARG A 121 -13.25 17.45 8.65
CA ARG A 121 -13.57 16.05 8.89
C ARG A 121 -14.97 15.67 8.45
N HIS A 122 -15.94 16.55 8.61
CA HIS A 122 -17.28 16.31 8.11
C HIS A 122 -17.29 16.10 6.59
N VAL A 123 -16.78 17.07 5.81
CA VAL A 123 -16.72 16.99 4.34
C VAL A 123 -15.88 15.79 3.88
N HIS A 124 -14.75 15.55 4.54
CA HIS A 124 -13.88 14.44 4.19
C HIS A 124 -14.54 13.08 4.48
N ASN A 125 -15.24 12.96 5.61
CA ASN A 125 -15.97 11.74 5.96
C ASN A 125 -17.15 11.51 5.00
N GLU A 126 -17.91 12.55 4.67
CA GLU A 126 -18.98 12.45 3.66
C GLU A 126 -18.42 11.94 2.34
N ALA A 127 -17.30 12.49 1.87
CA ALA A 127 -16.68 12.02 0.63
C ALA A 127 -16.17 10.57 0.71
N ILE A 128 -15.67 10.11 1.87
CA ILE A 128 -15.36 8.68 2.09
C ILE A 128 -16.62 7.83 2.03
N MET A 129 -17.70 8.25 2.69
CA MET A 129 -18.97 7.52 2.73
C MET A 129 -19.63 7.46 1.35
N ASP A 130 -19.59 8.55 0.58
CA ASP A 130 -20.12 8.62 -0.78
C ASP A 130 -19.34 7.69 -1.72
N ARG A 131 -18.00 7.64 -1.58
CA ARG A 131 -17.16 6.73 -2.35
C ARG A 131 -17.43 5.27 -1.98
N ALA A 132 -17.56 4.97 -0.69
CA ALA A 132 -17.88 3.63 -0.22
C ALA A 132 -19.27 3.19 -0.71
N SER A 133 -20.28 4.06 -0.58
CA SER A 133 -21.65 3.81 -1.04
C SER A 133 -21.71 3.60 -2.55
N SER A 134 -20.99 4.42 -3.32
CA SER A 134 -20.90 4.29 -4.78
C SER A 134 -20.23 2.97 -5.18
N HIS A 135 -19.14 2.60 -4.52
CA HIS A 135 -18.46 1.31 -4.76
C HIS A 135 -19.35 0.11 -4.39
N MET A 136 -20.10 0.19 -3.29
CA MET A 136 -21.09 -0.83 -2.91
C MET A 136 -22.20 -0.94 -3.95
N ALA A 137 -22.77 0.19 -4.39
CA ALA A 137 -23.80 0.21 -5.42
C ALA A 137 -23.30 -0.40 -6.75
N GLU A 138 -22.07 -0.10 -7.15
CA GLU A 138 -21.43 -0.70 -8.33
C GLU A 138 -21.26 -2.21 -8.21
N GLN A 139 -20.92 -2.71 -7.02
CA GLN A 139 -20.84 -4.16 -6.76
C GLN A 139 -22.22 -4.81 -6.80
N MET A 140 -23.23 -4.19 -6.19
CA MET A 140 -24.64 -4.63 -6.22
C MET A 140 -25.26 -4.56 -7.62
N ALA A 141 -24.69 -3.78 -8.54
CA ALA A 141 -25.11 -3.72 -9.93
C ALA A 141 -24.55 -4.86 -10.80
N ILE A 142 -23.64 -5.71 -10.28
CA ILE A 142 -23.10 -6.84 -11.04
C ILE A 142 -24.24 -7.83 -11.37
N LEU A 143 -24.49 -8.08 -12.65
CA LEU A 143 -25.54 -9.02 -13.05
C LEU A 143 -25.16 -10.47 -12.73
N PRO A 144 -26.14 -11.35 -12.44
CA PRO A 144 -25.88 -12.79 -12.35
C PRO A 144 -25.18 -13.30 -13.62
N GLY A 145 -24.11 -14.09 -13.45
CA GLY A 145 -23.32 -14.62 -14.57
C GLY A 145 -22.42 -13.61 -15.28
N ALA A 146 -22.30 -12.37 -14.77
CA ALA A 146 -21.33 -11.41 -15.27
C ALA A 146 -19.97 -11.55 -14.57
N CYS A 147 -18.92 -11.10 -15.26
CA CYS A 147 -17.58 -11.05 -14.72
C CYS A 147 -17.49 -9.99 -13.60
N HIS A 148 -17.04 -10.40 -12.41
CA HIS A 148 -16.92 -9.52 -11.24
C HIS A 148 -15.80 -8.46 -11.35
N ALA A 149 -14.98 -8.52 -12.40
CA ALA A 149 -13.99 -7.49 -12.72
C ALA A 149 -14.53 -6.44 -13.68
N CYS A 150 -15.01 -6.86 -14.86
CA CYS A 150 -15.34 -5.96 -15.96
C CYS A 150 -16.84 -5.74 -16.17
N ARG A 151 -17.69 -6.43 -15.41
CA ARG A 151 -19.17 -6.33 -15.46
C ARG A 151 -19.81 -6.83 -16.75
N GLU A 152 -19.03 -7.31 -17.71
CA GLU A 152 -19.56 -7.92 -18.94
C GLU A 152 -20.15 -9.31 -18.66
N PRO A 153 -21.28 -9.66 -19.30
CA PRO A 153 -21.82 -11.02 -19.28
C PRO A 153 -20.80 -12.05 -19.78
N ILE A 154 -20.75 -13.21 -19.11
CA ILE A 154 -19.88 -14.31 -19.53
C ILE A 154 -20.61 -15.18 -20.55
N THR A 155 -19.98 -15.40 -21.70
CA THR A 155 -20.48 -16.30 -22.75
C THR A 155 -19.76 -17.65 -22.70
N LYS A 156 -20.39 -18.71 -23.22
CA LYS A 156 -19.85 -20.08 -23.22
C LYS A 156 -18.47 -20.24 -23.88
N ARG A 157 -18.05 -19.30 -24.72
CA ARG A 157 -16.78 -19.36 -25.47
C ARG A 157 -15.61 -18.67 -24.73
N GLN A 158 -15.90 -17.91 -23.68
CA GLN A 158 -14.88 -17.15 -22.96
C GLN A 158 -14.23 -18.03 -21.88
N LYS A 159 -12.90 -17.96 -21.76
CA LYS A 159 -12.17 -18.57 -20.64
C LYS A 159 -12.52 -17.82 -19.34
N THR A 160 -12.99 -18.55 -18.34
CA THR A 160 -13.35 -17.99 -17.03
C THR A 160 -12.83 -18.84 -15.88
N PHE A 161 -12.86 -18.26 -14.69
CA PHE A 161 -12.63 -18.96 -13.43
C PHE A 161 -13.72 -18.57 -12.45
N THR A 162 -14.30 -19.58 -11.82
CA THR A 162 -15.32 -19.45 -10.78
C THR A 162 -14.68 -19.79 -9.44
N PHE A 163 -14.70 -18.85 -8.49
CA PHE A 163 -14.24 -19.13 -7.14
C PHE A 163 -15.27 -19.99 -6.40
N PRO A 164 -14.84 -21.05 -5.69
CA PRO A 164 -15.76 -21.89 -4.96
C PRO A 164 -16.28 -21.23 -3.68
N GLY A 165 -17.48 -21.61 -3.27
CA GLY A 165 -18.13 -21.16 -2.03
C GLY A 165 -18.75 -19.76 -2.14
N THR A 166 -18.98 -19.14 -0.98
CA THR A 166 -19.73 -17.90 -0.90
C THR A 166 -19.03 -16.74 -1.59
N ASN A 167 -19.79 -16.03 -2.41
CA ASN A 167 -19.31 -14.87 -3.14
C ASN A 167 -19.11 -13.66 -2.20
N LEU A 168 -17.85 -13.28 -1.98
CA LEU A 168 -17.47 -12.15 -1.12
C LEU A 168 -17.91 -10.76 -1.60
N ILE A 169 -18.30 -10.61 -2.88
CA ILE A 169 -18.79 -9.32 -3.43
C ILE A 169 -20.32 -9.32 -3.50
N ARG A 170 -20.91 -10.44 -3.91
CA ARG A 170 -22.36 -10.62 -4.07
C ARG A 170 -22.86 -11.90 -3.40
N PRO A 171 -22.92 -11.94 -2.06
CA PRO A 171 -23.40 -13.11 -1.34
C PRO A 171 -24.83 -13.51 -1.72
N ASP A 172 -25.65 -12.53 -2.11
CA ASP A 172 -27.03 -12.72 -2.55
C ASP A 172 -27.17 -13.51 -3.87
N LEU A 173 -26.11 -13.62 -4.68
CA LEU A 173 -26.09 -14.46 -5.88
C LEU A 173 -25.86 -15.94 -5.58
N GLY A 174 -25.64 -16.32 -4.32
CA GLY A 174 -25.39 -17.68 -3.88
C GLY A 174 -23.93 -18.12 -4.03
N ASP A 175 -23.67 -19.36 -3.62
CA ASP A 175 -22.35 -19.98 -3.73
C ASP A 175 -21.95 -20.20 -5.20
N ASP A 176 -20.63 -20.25 -5.44
CA ASP A 176 -20.03 -20.45 -6.77
C ASP A 176 -20.45 -19.42 -7.83
N SER A 177 -20.92 -18.24 -7.38
CA SER A 177 -21.36 -17.16 -8.27
C SER A 177 -20.26 -16.14 -8.59
N ALA A 178 -19.11 -16.21 -7.91
CA ALA A 178 -17.98 -15.30 -8.08
C ALA A 178 -17.13 -15.68 -9.30
N VAL A 179 -17.53 -15.20 -10.48
CA VAL A 179 -16.88 -15.54 -11.75
C VAL A 179 -16.07 -14.38 -12.32
N PHE A 180 -14.89 -14.69 -12.85
CA PHE A 180 -13.98 -13.75 -13.50
C PHE A 180 -13.55 -14.27 -14.88
N HIS A 181 -13.39 -13.37 -15.85
CA HIS A 181 -12.70 -13.70 -17.09
C HIS A 181 -11.22 -13.97 -16.85
N LEU A 182 -10.64 -14.84 -17.69
CA LEU A 182 -9.20 -15.11 -17.69
C LEU A 182 -8.40 -14.19 -18.64
N ARG A 183 -8.96 -13.05 -19.05
CA ARG A 183 -8.27 -12.03 -19.87
C ARG A 183 -7.43 -11.08 -19.01
N SER A 184 -6.43 -10.46 -19.60
CA SER A 184 -5.47 -9.56 -18.92
C SER A 184 -6.14 -8.43 -18.14
N THR A 185 -7.17 -7.79 -18.72
CA THR A 185 -7.89 -6.68 -18.07
C THR A 185 -8.62 -7.08 -16.78
N CYS A 186 -8.90 -8.36 -16.60
CA CYS A 186 -9.57 -8.88 -15.40
C CYS A 186 -8.60 -9.49 -14.39
N ALA A 187 -7.30 -9.58 -14.71
CA ALA A 187 -6.30 -10.25 -13.86
C ALA A 187 -6.12 -9.53 -12.51
N GLY A 188 -5.96 -8.21 -12.50
CA GLY A 188 -5.78 -7.43 -11.25
C GLY A 188 -6.92 -7.62 -10.25
N PRO A 189 -8.18 -7.35 -10.62
CA PRO A 189 -9.32 -7.57 -9.74
C PRO A 189 -9.50 -9.04 -9.33
N ARG A 190 -9.21 -9.99 -10.23
CA ARG A 190 -9.24 -11.44 -9.92
C ARG A 190 -8.21 -11.81 -8.86
N THR A 191 -6.97 -11.33 -8.97
CA THR A 191 -5.92 -11.56 -7.96
C THR A 191 -6.26 -10.87 -6.63
N SER A 192 -6.86 -9.67 -6.67
CA SER A 192 -7.36 -9.00 -5.46
C SER A 192 -8.50 -9.77 -4.79
N TYR A 193 -9.40 -10.37 -5.59
CA TYR A 193 -10.42 -11.27 -5.07
C TYR A 193 -9.82 -12.54 -4.48
N ASP A 194 -8.86 -13.18 -5.16
CA ASP A 194 -8.14 -14.36 -4.70
C ASP A 194 -7.49 -14.17 -3.32
N ASN A 195 -6.83 -13.02 -3.11
CA ASN A 195 -6.27 -12.65 -1.82
C ASN A 195 -7.34 -12.60 -0.71
N ARG A 196 -8.48 -11.96 -1.00
CA ARG A 196 -9.59 -11.85 -0.05
C ARG A 196 -10.26 -13.20 0.20
N TRP A 197 -10.38 -14.02 -0.84
CA TRP A 197 -10.97 -15.35 -0.79
C TRP A 197 -10.16 -16.29 0.10
N ALA A 198 -8.83 -16.29 -0.04
CA ALA A 198 -7.94 -17.07 0.81
C ALA A 198 -7.93 -16.56 2.27
N ALA A 199 -8.05 -15.25 2.49
CA ALA A 199 -8.09 -14.66 3.83
C ALA A 199 -9.43 -14.82 4.55
N ALA A 200 -10.52 -15.08 3.82
CA ALA A 200 -11.87 -15.13 4.39
C ALA A 200 -12.12 -16.34 5.29
N GLU A 201 -11.47 -17.48 5.02
CA GLU A 201 -11.65 -18.72 5.81
C GLU A 201 -10.32 -19.44 6.02
N PRO A 202 -10.04 -19.93 7.25
CA PRO A 202 -8.87 -20.76 7.52
C PRO A 202 -8.84 -22.01 6.64
N GLY A 203 -7.67 -22.30 6.06
CA GLY A 203 -7.46 -23.47 5.20
C GLY A 203 -7.67 -23.22 3.71
N ARG A 204 -8.18 -22.05 3.31
CA ARG A 204 -8.19 -21.64 1.90
C ARG A 204 -6.79 -21.21 1.45
N THR A 205 -6.39 -21.65 0.27
CA THR A 205 -5.14 -21.25 -0.39
C THR A 205 -5.44 -20.49 -1.67
N ARG A 206 -4.53 -19.59 -2.06
CA ARG A 206 -4.71 -18.76 -3.25
C ARG A 206 -4.71 -19.59 -4.53
N PHE A 207 -5.59 -19.25 -5.46
CA PHE A 207 -5.72 -19.89 -6.78
C PHE A 207 -4.83 -19.30 -7.87
N PHE A 208 -4.38 -18.06 -7.72
CA PHE A 208 -3.56 -17.37 -8.71
C PHE A 208 -2.18 -17.00 -8.17
N PHE A 209 -1.75 -17.68 -7.12
CA PHE A 209 -0.42 -17.51 -6.55
C PHE A 209 0.13 -18.77 -5.91
N CYS A 210 1.41 -19.00 -6.15
CA CYS A 210 2.19 -20.08 -5.57
C CYS A 210 3.36 -19.49 -4.79
N GLU A 211 3.55 -19.97 -3.56
CA GLU A 211 4.73 -19.65 -2.72
C GLU A 211 6.04 -20.27 -3.25
N GLY A 212 5.94 -21.19 -4.21
CA GLY A 212 7.08 -21.88 -4.81
C GLY A 212 7.87 -21.04 -5.82
N THR A 213 8.98 -21.62 -6.24
CA THR A 213 9.88 -21.13 -7.29
C THR A 213 9.51 -21.78 -8.62
N LEU A 214 9.09 -20.95 -9.58
CA LEU A 214 8.93 -21.38 -10.97
C LEU A 214 10.27 -21.26 -11.69
N VAL A 215 10.81 -22.38 -12.15
CA VAL A 215 11.95 -22.42 -13.05
C VAL A 215 11.41 -22.58 -14.48
N THR A 216 11.75 -21.63 -15.34
CA THR A 216 11.50 -21.74 -16.78
C THR A 216 12.82 -22.11 -17.45
N HIS A 217 12.84 -23.28 -18.09
CA HIS A 217 13.98 -23.85 -18.76
C HIS A 217 14.20 -23.24 -20.15
N HIS A 218 15.39 -23.44 -20.72
CA HIS A 218 15.74 -22.93 -22.04
C HIS A 218 14.82 -23.46 -23.15
N ASP A 219 14.37 -24.71 -23.05
CA ASP A 219 13.42 -25.32 -23.99
C ASP A 219 11.98 -24.80 -23.84
N GLY A 220 11.75 -23.84 -22.93
CA GLY A 220 10.44 -23.27 -22.64
C GLY A 220 9.60 -24.13 -21.69
N SER A 221 10.09 -25.30 -21.27
CA SER A 221 9.44 -26.09 -20.23
C SER A 221 9.51 -25.38 -18.88
N LYS A 222 8.53 -25.65 -18.01
CA LYS A 222 8.36 -24.96 -16.73
C LYS A 222 8.17 -25.99 -15.62
N GLU A 223 8.89 -25.81 -14.53
CA GLU A 223 8.74 -26.61 -13.31
C GLU A 223 8.57 -25.69 -12.10
N CYS A 224 7.75 -26.11 -11.14
CA CYS A 224 7.59 -25.43 -9.87
C CYS A 224 7.99 -26.39 -8.75
N ASP A 225 8.81 -25.91 -7.82
CA ASP A 225 9.29 -26.71 -6.66
C ASP A 225 8.19 -27.05 -5.65
N ASN A 226 7.07 -26.32 -5.69
CA ASN A 226 5.92 -26.59 -4.84
C ASN A 226 5.07 -27.71 -5.45
N THR A 227 5.05 -28.86 -4.77
CA THR A 227 4.28 -30.05 -5.19
C THR A 227 2.79 -29.78 -5.30
N ASP A 228 2.27 -28.89 -4.47
CA ASP A 228 0.88 -28.45 -4.39
C ASP A 228 0.60 -27.24 -5.30
N CYS A 229 1.55 -26.88 -6.16
CA CYS A 229 1.33 -25.84 -7.15
C CYS A 229 0.15 -26.22 -8.05
N ILE A 230 -0.89 -25.41 -7.93
CA ILE A 230 -2.12 -25.44 -8.73
C ILE A 230 -1.90 -25.00 -10.18
N ALA A 231 -0.69 -24.56 -10.56
CA ALA A 231 -0.31 -24.24 -11.93
C ALA A 231 -0.16 -25.51 -12.81
N LYS A 232 -1.06 -26.48 -12.68
CA LYS A 232 -1.14 -27.68 -13.50
C LYS A 232 -2.32 -27.54 -14.47
N GLY A 233 -2.08 -27.76 -15.77
CA GLY A 233 -3.11 -27.68 -16.81
C GLY A 233 -3.39 -26.28 -17.37
N GLY A 234 -4.61 -26.05 -17.88
CA GLY A 234 -4.97 -24.87 -18.68
C GLY A 234 -4.98 -23.51 -17.98
N HIS A 235 -4.68 -23.47 -16.67
CA HIS A 235 -4.61 -22.24 -15.87
C HIS A 235 -3.19 -21.86 -15.44
N ALA A 236 -2.18 -22.68 -15.77
CA ALA A 236 -0.79 -22.45 -15.38
C ALA A 236 -0.25 -21.09 -15.80
N GLU A 237 -0.72 -20.57 -16.94
CA GLU A 237 -0.35 -19.25 -17.47
C GLU A 237 -0.80 -18.07 -16.59
N PHE A 238 -1.72 -18.30 -15.64
CA PHE A 238 -2.30 -17.25 -14.80
C PHE A 238 -1.82 -17.27 -13.35
N VAL A 239 -1.03 -18.27 -12.95
CA VAL A 239 -0.53 -18.41 -11.57
C VAL A 239 0.77 -17.64 -11.43
N ASP A 240 0.77 -16.64 -10.54
CA ASP A 240 1.99 -15.93 -10.19
C ASP A 240 2.80 -16.74 -9.18
N HIS A 241 4.12 -16.66 -9.24
CA HIS A 241 5.00 -17.41 -8.35
C HIS A 241 5.83 -16.44 -7.54
N ARG A 242 6.08 -16.76 -6.27
CA ARG A 242 6.89 -15.93 -5.37
C ARG A 242 8.26 -15.63 -5.99
N VAL A 243 8.87 -16.63 -6.61
CA VAL A 243 10.13 -16.51 -7.34
C VAL A 243 9.95 -17.09 -8.73
N LYS A 244 10.47 -16.39 -9.73
CA LYS A 244 10.56 -16.88 -11.11
C LYS A 244 12.01 -16.82 -11.52
N VAL A 245 12.56 -17.97 -11.89
CA VAL A 245 13.92 -18.11 -12.41
C VAL A 245 13.81 -18.49 -13.87
N TRP A 246 14.58 -17.83 -14.73
CA TRP A 246 14.70 -18.20 -16.13
C TRP A 246 16.13 -18.64 -16.41
N HIS A 247 16.28 -19.81 -17.02
CA HIS A 247 17.57 -20.34 -17.42
C HIS A 247 17.79 -20.05 -18.91
N HIS A 248 18.62 -19.05 -19.21
CA HIS A 248 19.10 -18.78 -20.57
C HIS A 248 20.59 -19.11 -20.71
N PRO A 249 21.01 -19.81 -21.77
CA PRO A 249 22.43 -19.99 -22.09
C PRO A 249 23.06 -18.62 -22.34
N GLY A 250 23.99 -18.21 -21.48
CA GLY A 250 24.72 -16.93 -21.61
C GLY A 250 24.47 -15.88 -20.52
N ASP A 251 23.51 -16.09 -19.61
CA ASP A 251 23.16 -15.12 -18.56
C ASP A 251 24.05 -15.17 -17.29
N LEU A 252 25.21 -15.84 -17.36
CA LEU A 252 26.21 -15.86 -16.28
C LEU A 252 26.85 -14.49 -15.99
N ALA A 253 26.48 -13.43 -16.73
CA ALA A 253 27.13 -12.12 -16.66
C ALA A 253 26.34 -11.03 -15.90
N LEU A 254 25.08 -11.25 -15.49
CA LEU A 254 24.24 -10.18 -14.93
C LEU A 254 23.52 -10.48 -13.61
N SER A 255 23.68 -11.65 -13.00
CA SER A 255 23.12 -11.88 -11.66
C SER A 255 24.00 -11.25 -10.58
N ALA A 256 23.67 -10.01 -10.19
CA ALA A 256 24.11 -9.36 -8.95
C ALA A 256 23.54 -10.04 -7.67
N PHE A 257 23.27 -11.35 -7.74
CA PHE A 257 22.78 -12.15 -6.63
C PHE A 257 23.95 -12.97 -6.06
N PRO A 258 23.99 -13.20 -4.73
CA PRO A 258 25.02 -14.01 -4.11
C PRO A 258 25.12 -15.38 -4.78
N THR A 259 26.35 -15.78 -5.10
CA THR A 259 26.73 -17.06 -5.74
C THR A 259 26.25 -18.31 -5.00
N ASP A 260 25.72 -18.17 -3.79
CA ASP A 260 25.14 -19.26 -3.00
C ASP A 260 23.73 -19.68 -3.44
N MET A 261 23.13 -18.99 -4.44
CA MET A 261 21.90 -19.43 -5.13
C MET A 261 22.17 -19.92 -6.56
N ALA A 262 23.39 -20.32 -6.88
CA ALA A 262 23.63 -21.16 -8.05
C ALA A 262 22.90 -22.50 -7.79
N VAL A 263 21.70 -22.66 -8.34
CA VAL A 263 20.95 -23.92 -8.25
C VAL A 263 21.78 -24.98 -8.96
N PRO A 264 22.47 -25.89 -8.24
CA PRO A 264 23.28 -26.89 -8.89
C PRO A 264 22.30 -27.83 -9.59
N HIS A 265 22.54 -28.12 -10.87
CA HIS A 265 21.85 -29.16 -11.64
C HIS A 265 20.51 -28.80 -12.33
N CYS A 266 20.41 -27.67 -13.05
CA CYS A 266 19.44 -27.67 -14.17
C CYS A 266 19.95 -28.58 -15.28
N TRP A 267 19.23 -29.67 -15.56
CA TRP A 267 19.51 -30.58 -16.68
C TRP A 267 19.58 -29.85 -18.04
N CYS A 268 18.88 -28.72 -18.15
CA CYS A 268 18.83 -27.85 -19.32
C CYS A 268 20.17 -27.16 -19.65
N LEU A 269 21.03 -26.93 -18.65
CA LEU A 269 22.34 -26.30 -18.82
C LEU A 269 23.46 -27.31 -19.07
N SER A 270 23.20 -28.61 -18.86
CA SER A 270 24.16 -29.69 -19.09
C SER A 270 24.24 -30.19 -20.55
N VAL A 271 23.41 -29.67 -21.46
CA VAL A 271 23.37 -30.10 -22.87
C VAL A 271 24.04 -29.10 -23.82
N ALA A 272 24.48 -27.93 -23.33
CA ALA A 272 25.20 -26.95 -24.12
C ALA A 272 26.73 -27.16 -24.02
N VAL A 273 27.24 -28.22 -24.66
CA VAL A 273 28.66 -28.39 -24.99
C VAL A 273 28.78 -28.71 -26.48
#